data_AF-A0A7S3P163-F1
#
_entry.id   AF-A0A7S3P163-F1
#
_cell.length_a   1.000
_cell.length_b   1.000
_cell.length_c   1.000
_cell.angle_alpha   90.00
_cell.angle_beta   90.00
_cell.angle_gamma   90.00
#
_symmetry.space_group_name_H-M   'P 1'
#
loop_
_entity.id
_entity.type
_entity.pdbx_description
1 polymer ?
#
loop_
_entity_poly.entity_id
_entity_poly.type
_entity_poly.pdbx_seq_one_letter_code
_entity_poly.pdbx_strand_id
1 'polypeptide(L)'
;EKACKVLKKSDKSIQCAKINADTYKEIATEYDAESYPTLILFEQGNPKKYDGAMRDHSVIGWALTGENVSSLKVDLSQIEEMAQTEHVFYAFFGDIDSKEFKTYNMIAKFDEHRNFVHTDDPAAIEKYNARAPTLLAFRQFDEPVVHLEGEFGRISALTFIRLQGIAKCMYFNDIDSVNIFRGKRTAAFLAVDPDAHPKVVENFCNTA
;
A
#
# COMPACT_ATOMS: atom_id res chain seq x y z
N GLU A 1 -3.18 7.10 13.35
CA GLU A 1 -3.44 8.56 13.51
C GLU A 1 -3.63 9.29 12.19
N LYS A 2 -2.87 8.97 11.13
CA LYS A 2 -3.04 9.57 9.80
C LYS A 2 -4.46 9.35 9.27
N ALA A 3 -4.99 8.11 9.31
CA ALA A 3 -6.37 7.81 8.93
C ALA A 3 -7.42 8.73 9.59
N CYS A 4 -7.24 9.02 10.87
CA CYS A 4 -8.17 9.86 11.64
C CYS A 4 -8.23 11.32 11.16
N LYS A 5 -7.12 11.86 10.66
CA LYS A 5 -7.11 13.22 10.08
C LYS A 5 -7.92 13.27 8.79
N VAL A 6 -7.84 12.22 7.97
CA VAL A 6 -8.61 12.09 6.73
C VAL A 6 -10.09 11.89 7.04
N LEU A 7 -10.41 10.94 7.92
CA LEU A 7 -11.77 10.62 8.33
C LEU A 7 -12.52 11.81 8.94
N LYS A 8 -11.84 12.63 9.74
CA LYS A 8 -12.44 13.85 10.31
C LYS A 8 -12.81 14.89 9.25
N LYS A 9 -12.08 14.94 8.13
CA LYS A 9 -12.33 15.88 7.01
C LYS A 9 -13.26 15.31 5.94
N SER A 10 -13.62 14.04 6.02
CA SER A 10 -14.56 13.41 5.09
C SER A 10 -15.98 13.95 5.26
N ASP A 11 -16.85 13.71 4.27
CA ASP A 11 -18.26 14.11 4.32
C ASP A 11 -19.01 13.51 5.52
N LYS A 12 -18.58 12.34 6.00
CA LYS A 12 -19.14 11.68 7.19
C LYS A 12 -18.60 12.24 8.50
N SER A 13 -17.56 13.10 8.48
CA SER A 13 -16.94 13.73 9.66
C SER A 13 -16.64 12.76 10.81
N ILE A 14 -16.09 11.58 10.48
CA ILE A 14 -15.86 10.50 11.43
C ILE A 14 -14.77 10.89 12.44
N GLN A 15 -15.08 10.82 13.73
CA GLN A 15 -14.15 11.10 14.81
C GLN A 15 -13.46 9.81 15.29
N CYS A 16 -12.17 9.90 15.56
CA CYS A 16 -11.42 8.82 16.21
C CYS A 16 -11.17 9.12 17.68
N ALA A 17 -11.27 8.08 18.51
CA ALA A 17 -10.81 8.09 19.88
C ALA A 17 -9.85 6.90 20.12
N LYS A 18 -8.88 7.09 21.03
CA LYS A 18 -7.99 6.02 21.49
C LYS A 18 -8.36 5.70 22.95
N ILE A 19 -8.65 4.45 23.23
CA ILE A 19 -8.93 3.96 24.58
C ILE A 19 -7.79 3.02 24.98
N ASN A 20 -7.26 3.19 26.19
CA ASN A 20 -6.28 2.27 26.76
C ASN A 20 -7.02 1.11 27.44
N ALA A 21 -6.96 -0.08 26.84
CA ALA A 21 -7.65 -1.26 27.34
C ALA A 21 -7.10 -1.78 28.69
N ASP A 22 -5.83 -1.49 29.03
CA ASP A 22 -5.27 -1.85 30.34
C ASP A 22 -5.91 -1.03 31.47
N THR A 23 -6.25 0.23 31.17
CA THR A 23 -6.91 1.15 32.11
C THR A 23 -8.42 0.93 32.14
N TYR A 24 -9.05 0.72 30.97
CA TYR A 24 -10.49 0.62 30.80
C TYR A 24 -10.91 -0.82 30.42
N LYS A 25 -10.64 -1.77 31.33
CA LYS A 25 -10.89 -3.20 31.11
C LYS A 25 -12.36 -3.57 30.88
N GLU A 26 -13.28 -2.82 31.49
CA GLU A 26 -14.72 -3.01 31.33
C GLU A 26 -15.14 -2.74 29.88
N ILE A 27 -14.65 -1.64 29.28
CA ILE A 27 -14.90 -1.29 27.88
C ILE A 27 -14.29 -2.34 26.94
N ALA A 28 -13.07 -2.79 27.23
CA ALA A 28 -12.41 -3.82 26.43
C ALA A 28 -13.21 -5.13 26.43
N THR A 29 -13.75 -5.52 27.59
CA THR A 29 -14.63 -6.70 27.72
C THR A 29 -15.97 -6.48 27.01
N GLU A 30 -16.62 -5.34 27.21
CA GLU A 30 -17.94 -5.01 26.63
C GLU A 30 -17.93 -5.11 25.10
N TYR A 31 -16.87 -4.62 24.48
CA TYR A 31 -16.71 -4.64 23.03
C TYR A 31 -15.83 -5.79 22.53
N ASP A 32 -15.51 -6.76 23.39
CA ASP A 32 -14.78 -7.99 23.03
C ASP A 32 -13.46 -7.69 22.27
N ALA A 33 -12.70 -6.75 22.82
CA ALA A 33 -11.40 -6.31 22.31
C ALA A 33 -10.26 -7.12 22.95
N GLU A 34 -10.15 -8.41 22.59
CA GLU A 34 -9.17 -9.35 23.17
C GLU A 34 -7.76 -9.22 22.56
N SER A 35 -7.67 -8.71 21.32
CA SER A 35 -6.41 -8.48 20.60
C SER A 35 -6.16 -7.00 20.37
N TYR A 36 -4.91 -6.54 20.45
CA TYR A 36 -4.58 -5.13 20.26
C TYR A 36 -3.63 -4.90 19.07
N PRO A 37 -3.84 -3.86 18.25
CA PRO A 37 -4.98 -2.93 18.29
C PRO A 37 -6.30 -3.56 17.77
N THR A 38 -7.44 -3.18 18.35
CA THR A 38 -8.79 -3.45 17.82
C THR A 38 -9.44 -2.13 17.40
N LEU A 39 -10.01 -2.06 16.19
CA LEU A 39 -10.75 -0.90 15.71
C LEU A 39 -12.25 -1.20 15.69
N ILE A 40 -13.03 -0.25 16.20
CA ILE A 40 -14.49 -0.35 16.29
C ILE A 40 -15.09 0.96 15.78
N LEU A 41 -15.96 0.86 14.79
CA LEU A 41 -16.73 1.97 14.26
C LEU A 41 -18.11 1.96 14.91
N PHE A 42 -18.53 3.11 15.43
CA PHE A 42 -19.86 3.30 16.00
C PHE A 42 -20.70 4.10 15.00
N GLU A 43 -21.59 3.41 14.27
CA GLU A 43 -22.57 4.06 13.39
C GLU A 43 -23.94 4.05 14.06
N GLN A 44 -24.45 5.24 14.41
CA GLN A 44 -25.74 5.39 15.11
C GLN A 44 -25.83 4.55 16.39
N GLY A 45 -24.70 4.42 17.11
CA GLY A 45 -24.59 3.62 18.34
C GLY A 45 -24.34 2.12 18.12
N ASN A 46 -24.36 1.63 16.87
CA ASN A 46 -24.07 0.22 16.59
C ASN A 46 -22.56 0.01 16.41
N PRO A 47 -21.91 -0.84 17.25
CA PRO A 47 -20.50 -1.15 17.10
C PRO A 47 -20.28 -2.13 15.95
N LYS A 48 -19.35 -1.80 15.06
CA LYS A 48 -18.84 -2.68 14.00
C LYS A 48 -17.34 -2.86 14.20
N LYS A 49 -16.87 -4.10 14.35
CA LYS A 49 -15.43 -4.39 14.47
C LYS A 49 -14.78 -4.43 13.08
N TYR A 50 -13.55 -3.96 13.02
CA TYR A 50 -12.72 -4.07 11.85
C TYR A 50 -11.88 -5.35 11.89
N ASP A 51 -12.04 -6.19 10.89
CA ASP A 51 -11.31 -7.45 10.65
C ASP A 51 -10.40 -7.37 9.40
N GLY A 52 -10.33 -6.20 8.76
CA GLY A 52 -9.45 -5.95 7.62
C GLY A 52 -8.01 -5.58 8.01
N ALA A 53 -7.20 -5.31 6.99
CA ALA A 53 -5.80 -4.93 7.18
C ALA A 53 -5.66 -3.55 7.85
N MET A 54 -4.84 -3.45 8.90
CA MET A 54 -4.58 -2.21 9.67
C MET A 54 -3.72 -1.18 8.91
N ARG A 55 -4.06 -0.88 7.65
CA ARG A 55 -3.44 0.15 6.81
C ARG A 55 -4.32 1.40 6.83
N ASP A 56 -3.71 2.59 6.80
CA ASP A 56 -4.47 3.86 6.88
C ASP A 56 -5.59 3.90 5.81
N HIS A 57 -5.29 3.54 4.56
CA HIS A 57 -6.27 3.52 3.47
C HIS A 57 -7.37 2.47 3.63
N SER A 58 -7.04 1.27 4.11
CA SER A 58 -8.01 0.19 4.32
C SER A 58 -8.95 0.52 5.48
N VAL A 59 -8.44 1.13 6.55
CA VAL A 59 -9.24 1.65 7.67
C VAL A 59 -10.11 2.82 7.21
N ILE A 60 -9.57 3.77 6.43
CA ILE A 60 -10.35 4.88 5.87
C ILE A 60 -11.48 4.33 5.00
N GLY A 61 -11.19 3.44 4.06
CA GLY A 61 -12.17 2.84 3.16
C GLY A 61 -13.27 2.10 3.91
N TRP A 62 -12.89 1.25 4.88
CA TRP A 62 -13.86 0.54 5.71
C TRP A 62 -14.71 1.49 6.56
N ALA A 63 -14.10 2.51 7.18
CA ALA A 63 -14.85 3.47 7.99
C ALA A 63 -15.84 4.30 7.15
N LEU A 64 -15.50 4.59 5.88
CA LEU A 64 -16.38 5.35 4.98
C LEU A 64 -17.45 4.49 4.32
N THR A 65 -17.18 3.23 4.01
CA THR A 65 -18.06 2.38 3.17
C THR A 65 -18.70 1.22 3.93
N GLY A 66 -18.13 0.81 5.06
CA GLY A 66 -18.48 -0.42 5.78
C GLY A 66 -17.88 -1.70 5.17
N GLU A 67 -17.10 -1.59 4.09
CA GLU A 67 -16.52 -2.74 3.38
C GLU A 67 -15.02 -2.90 3.67
N ASN A 68 -14.57 -4.15 3.83
CA ASN A 68 -13.15 -4.46 3.84
C ASN A 68 -12.59 -4.35 2.43
N VAL A 69 -12.11 -3.16 2.09
CA VAL A 69 -11.51 -2.91 0.78
C VAL A 69 -10.05 -3.37 0.77
N SER A 70 -9.73 -4.35 -0.09
CA SER A 70 -8.34 -4.77 -0.33
C SER A 70 -7.59 -3.77 -1.21
N SER A 71 -8.33 -2.94 -1.97
CA SER A 71 -7.80 -1.76 -2.65
C SER A 71 -8.76 -0.57 -2.52
N LEU A 72 -8.25 0.62 -2.24
CA LEU A 72 -9.06 1.84 -2.08
C LEU A 72 -9.30 2.52 -3.43
N LYS A 73 -10.54 2.97 -3.70
CA LYS A 73 -10.82 3.83 -4.86
C LYS A 73 -10.23 5.23 -4.62
N VAL A 74 -9.44 5.73 -5.57
CA VAL A 74 -8.76 7.02 -5.47
C VAL A 74 -8.90 7.86 -6.74
N ASP A 75 -8.88 9.18 -6.59
CA ASP A 75 -8.75 10.13 -7.69
C ASP A 75 -7.29 10.52 -7.97
N LEU A 76 -7.04 11.33 -9.00
CA LEU A 76 -5.72 11.83 -9.34
C LEU A 76 -5.01 12.53 -8.16
N SER A 77 -5.72 13.39 -7.43
CA SER A 77 -5.12 14.17 -6.34
C SER A 77 -4.62 13.28 -5.20
N GLN A 78 -5.36 12.22 -4.90
CA GLN A 78 -5.00 11.23 -3.90
C GLN A 78 -3.81 10.37 -4.36
N ILE A 79 -3.74 10.01 -5.65
CA ILE A 79 -2.57 9.30 -6.21
C ILE A 79 -1.30 10.17 -6.06
N GLU A 80 -1.40 11.47 -6.35
CA GLU A 80 -0.28 12.41 -6.22
C GLU A 80 0.18 12.58 -4.76
N GLU A 81 -0.76 12.67 -3.81
CA GLU A 81 -0.43 12.72 -2.38
C GLU A 81 0.26 11.44 -1.91
N MET A 82 -0.24 10.27 -2.34
CA MET A 82 0.36 8.99 -2.02
C MET A 82 1.76 8.85 -2.62
N ALA A 83 2.00 9.33 -3.84
CA ALA A 83 3.34 9.32 -4.46
C ALA A 83 4.37 10.13 -3.65
N GLN A 84 3.94 11.15 -2.91
CA GLN A 84 4.81 11.96 -2.05
C GLN A 84 5.03 11.39 -0.64
N THR A 85 4.17 10.47 -0.19
CA THR A 85 4.15 10.02 1.21
C THR A 85 4.45 8.53 1.39
N GLU A 86 4.10 7.71 0.40
CA GLU A 86 4.26 6.26 0.44
C GLU A 86 5.53 5.85 -0.28
N HIS A 87 6.35 5.02 0.37
CA HIS A 87 7.61 4.53 -0.21
C HIS A 87 7.38 3.73 -1.51
N VAL A 88 6.33 2.90 -1.52
CA VAL A 88 5.81 2.19 -2.71
C VAL A 88 4.34 1.83 -2.55
N PHE A 89 3.56 1.98 -3.63
CA PHE A 89 2.19 1.46 -3.73
C PHE A 89 1.85 1.06 -5.17
N TYR A 90 0.75 0.32 -5.32
CA TYR A 90 0.29 -0.19 -6.60
C TYR A 90 -1.10 0.34 -6.90
N ALA A 91 -1.31 0.79 -8.13
CA ALA A 91 -2.58 1.33 -8.59
C ALA A 91 -3.07 0.56 -9.81
N PHE A 92 -4.26 -0.03 -9.68
CA PHE A 92 -4.98 -0.59 -10.82
C PHE A 92 -5.78 0.52 -11.52
N PHE A 93 -5.64 0.61 -12.84
CA PHE A 93 -6.40 1.51 -13.67
C PHE A 93 -7.39 0.70 -14.51
N GLY A 94 -8.68 0.91 -14.31
CA GLY A 94 -9.73 0.23 -15.06
C GLY A 94 -11.00 -0.06 -14.26
N ASP A 95 -11.88 -0.84 -14.88
CA ASP A 95 -13.18 -1.22 -14.32
C ASP A 95 -13.04 -2.27 -13.20
N ILE A 96 -13.78 -2.07 -12.11
CA ILE A 96 -13.85 -3.00 -10.97
C ILE A 96 -14.54 -4.33 -11.31
N ASP A 97 -15.37 -4.37 -12.36
CA ASP A 97 -16.05 -5.59 -12.78
C ASP A 97 -15.15 -6.51 -13.64
N SER A 98 -14.00 -5.99 -14.08
CA SER A 98 -13.04 -6.69 -14.93
C SER A 98 -12.41 -7.92 -14.26
N LYS A 99 -11.93 -8.87 -15.08
CA LYS A 99 -11.24 -10.07 -14.58
C LYS A 99 -9.88 -9.72 -13.98
N GLU A 100 -9.25 -8.69 -14.53
CA GLU A 100 -7.97 -8.12 -14.15
C GLU A 100 -8.08 -7.49 -12.75
N PHE A 101 -9.13 -6.69 -12.51
CA PHE A 101 -9.38 -6.13 -11.18
C PHE A 101 -9.63 -7.23 -10.14
N LYS A 102 -10.43 -8.25 -10.46
CA LYS A 102 -10.67 -9.38 -9.53
C LYS A 102 -9.36 -10.10 -9.17
N THR A 103 -8.47 -10.25 -10.14
CA THR A 103 -7.13 -10.81 -9.94
C THR A 103 -6.28 -9.90 -9.05
N TYR A 104 -6.24 -8.61 -9.37
CA TYR A 104 -5.54 -7.59 -8.59
C TYR A 104 -6.02 -7.53 -7.13
N ASN A 105 -7.33 -7.47 -6.92
CA ASN A 105 -7.96 -7.38 -5.61
C ASN A 105 -7.69 -8.65 -4.79
N MET A 106 -7.62 -9.83 -5.42
CA MET A 106 -7.19 -11.07 -4.76
C MET A 106 -5.74 -10.98 -4.29
N ILE A 107 -4.82 -10.45 -5.11
CA ILE A 107 -3.43 -10.25 -4.70
C ILE A 107 -3.35 -9.27 -3.51
N ALA A 108 -4.05 -8.14 -3.62
CA ALA A 108 -4.09 -7.11 -2.59
C ALA A 108 -4.66 -7.60 -1.25
N LYS A 109 -5.58 -8.58 -1.30
CA LYS A 109 -6.15 -9.23 -0.11
C LYS A 109 -5.12 -10.05 0.67
N PHE A 110 -4.18 -10.71 -0.02
CA PHE A 110 -3.18 -11.58 0.62
C PHE A 110 -1.82 -10.90 0.83
N ASP A 111 -1.62 -9.69 0.32
CA ASP A 111 -0.42 -8.89 0.52
C ASP A 111 -0.70 -7.77 1.51
N GLU A 112 -0.41 -8.04 2.79
CA GLU A 112 -0.70 -7.14 3.90
C GLU A 112 0.35 -6.03 4.08
N HIS A 113 1.51 -6.14 3.41
CA HIS A 113 2.66 -5.26 3.65
C HIS A 113 2.75 -4.08 2.67
N ARG A 114 1.92 -4.08 1.62
CA ARG A 114 1.96 -3.07 0.54
C ARG A 114 0.63 -2.35 0.43
N ASN A 115 0.67 -1.13 -0.09
CA ASN A 115 -0.52 -0.33 -0.35
C ASN A 115 -1.05 -0.60 -1.76
N PHE A 116 -2.36 -0.79 -1.85
CA PHE A 116 -3.07 -1.11 -3.09
C PHE A 116 -4.25 -0.14 -3.24
N VAL A 117 -4.34 0.49 -4.41
CA VAL A 117 -5.42 1.40 -4.77
C VAL A 117 -5.94 1.07 -6.16
N HIS A 118 -7.09 1.62 -6.52
CA HIS A 118 -7.62 1.52 -7.88
C HIS A 118 -8.29 2.83 -8.29
N THR A 119 -8.34 3.07 -9.60
CA THR A 119 -8.96 4.27 -10.15
C THR A 119 -9.54 4.02 -11.54
N ASP A 120 -10.63 4.72 -11.81
CA ASP A 120 -11.25 4.90 -13.12
C ASP A 120 -11.28 6.39 -13.52
N ASP A 121 -10.55 7.25 -12.79
CA ASP A 121 -10.48 8.69 -13.03
C ASP A 121 -9.82 9.00 -14.38
N PRO A 122 -10.55 9.62 -15.34
CA PRO A 122 -10.01 9.98 -16.64
C PRO A 122 -8.76 10.87 -16.57
N ALA A 123 -8.69 11.78 -15.59
CA ALA A 123 -7.55 12.68 -15.44
C ALA A 123 -6.28 11.92 -15.00
N ALA A 124 -6.45 10.93 -14.11
CA ALA A 124 -5.35 10.05 -13.72
C ALA A 124 -4.90 9.16 -14.89
N ILE A 125 -5.86 8.61 -15.65
CA ILE A 125 -5.59 7.80 -16.85
C ILE A 125 -4.77 8.59 -17.87
N GLU A 126 -5.15 9.83 -18.15
CA GLU A 126 -4.46 10.71 -19.09
C GLU A 126 -3.04 11.06 -18.59
N LYS A 127 -2.93 11.56 -17.35
CA LYS A 127 -1.65 11.99 -16.77
C LYS A 127 -0.60 10.89 -16.76
N TYR A 128 -1.01 9.68 -16.37
CA TYR A 128 -0.10 8.55 -16.26
C TYR A 128 -0.05 7.70 -17.54
N ASN A 129 -0.76 8.11 -18.60
CA ASN A 129 -0.84 7.34 -19.86
C ASN A 129 -1.22 5.86 -19.60
N ALA A 130 -2.17 5.65 -18.69
CA ALA A 130 -2.56 4.34 -18.21
C ALA A 130 -3.52 3.67 -19.21
N ARG A 131 -3.01 2.71 -19.99
CA ARG A 131 -3.81 1.94 -20.94
C ARG A 131 -4.65 0.88 -20.22
N ALA A 132 -5.77 1.31 -19.65
CA ALA A 132 -6.67 0.45 -18.87
C ALA A 132 -7.22 -0.75 -19.71
N PRO A 133 -7.36 -1.95 -19.13
CA PRO A 133 -6.97 -2.32 -17.76
C PRO A 133 -5.45 -2.47 -17.61
N THR A 134 -4.86 -1.80 -16.63
CA THR A 134 -3.41 -1.88 -16.38
C THR A 134 -3.06 -1.71 -14.90
N LEU A 135 -1.83 -2.05 -14.53
CA LEU A 135 -1.28 -1.93 -13.19
C LEU A 135 -0.03 -1.07 -13.25
N LEU A 136 0.04 -0.05 -12.40
CA LEU A 136 1.21 0.80 -12.24
C LEU A 136 1.78 0.62 -10.82
N ALA A 137 3.11 0.69 -10.72
CA ALA A 137 3.81 0.84 -9.45
C ALA A 137 4.25 2.29 -9.30
N PHE A 138 3.97 2.88 -8.14
CA PHE A 138 4.40 4.20 -7.74
C PHE A 138 5.40 4.05 -6.60
N ARG A 139 6.56 4.70 -6.69
CA ARG A 139 7.65 4.49 -5.75
C ARG A 139 8.54 5.72 -5.60
N GLN A 140 9.15 5.86 -4.44
CA GLN A 140 10.07 6.96 -4.11
C GLN A 140 11.54 6.64 -4.39
N PHE A 141 11.80 5.47 -4.97
CA PHE A 141 13.13 4.98 -5.33
C PHE A 141 13.15 4.54 -6.80
N ASP A 142 14.31 4.69 -7.43
CA ASP A 142 14.54 4.51 -8.87
C ASP A 142 13.49 5.26 -9.74
N GLU A 143 12.93 4.63 -10.78
CA GLU A 143 11.92 5.24 -11.66
C GLU A 143 10.55 5.41 -10.95
N PRO A 144 10.02 6.65 -10.77
CA PRO A 144 8.88 6.90 -9.88
C PRO A 144 7.56 6.21 -10.26
N VAL A 145 7.33 6.00 -11.55
CA VAL A 145 6.13 5.35 -12.09
C VAL A 145 6.57 4.29 -13.09
N VAL A 146 6.16 3.05 -12.86
CA VAL A 146 6.46 1.91 -13.74
C VAL A 146 5.16 1.25 -14.16
N HIS A 147 5.03 0.93 -15.44
CA HIS A 147 3.85 0.23 -15.97
C HIS A 147 4.08 -1.28 -15.99
N LEU A 148 3.04 -2.05 -15.73
CA LEU A 148 3.01 -3.45 -16.09
C LEU A 148 3.09 -3.56 -17.62
N GLU A 149 4.13 -4.20 -18.12
CA GLU A 149 4.30 -4.49 -19.54
C GLU A 149 3.61 -5.81 -19.93
N GLY A 150 3.08 -5.83 -21.15
CA GLY A 150 2.41 -7.01 -21.71
C GLY A 150 1.00 -7.23 -21.16
N GLU A 151 0.55 -8.48 -21.21
CA GLU A 151 -0.80 -8.85 -20.81
C GLU A 151 -0.97 -8.87 -19.28
N PHE A 152 -2.08 -8.30 -18.81
CA PHE A 152 -2.47 -8.38 -17.41
C PHE A 152 -2.94 -9.80 -17.08
N GLY A 153 -2.11 -10.55 -16.37
CA GLY A 153 -2.42 -11.88 -15.86
C GLY A 153 -1.99 -12.02 -14.41
N ARG A 154 -2.47 -13.09 -13.75
CA ARG A 154 -2.15 -13.35 -12.33
C ARG A 154 -0.64 -13.43 -12.07
N ILE A 155 0.10 -14.14 -12.92
CA ILE A 155 1.54 -14.33 -12.76
C ILE A 155 2.29 -13.03 -13.07
N SER A 156 1.92 -12.33 -14.14
CA SER A 156 2.57 -11.06 -14.50
C SER A 156 2.33 -9.98 -13.45
N ALA A 157 1.10 -9.85 -12.92
CA ALA A 157 0.79 -8.94 -11.83
C ALA A 157 1.53 -9.27 -10.53
N LEU A 158 1.53 -10.55 -10.09
CA LEU A 158 2.29 -10.97 -8.90
C LEU A 158 3.79 -10.71 -9.05
N THR A 159 4.33 -11.03 -10.22
CA THR A 159 5.74 -10.80 -10.54
C THR A 159 6.04 -9.31 -10.50
N PHE A 160 5.22 -8.50 -11.14
CA PHE A 160 5.38 -7.05 -11.17
C PHE A 160 5.34 -6.43 -9.77
N ILE A 161 4.34 -6.75 -8.95
CA ILE A 161 4.22 -6.27 -7.56
C ILE A 161 5.45 -6.66 -6.74
N ARG A 162 5.93 -7.89 -6.91
CA ARG A 162 7.15 -8.33 -6.24
C ARG A 162 8.40 -7.63 -6.76
N LEU A 163 8.48 -7.39 -8.07
CA LEU A 163 9.67 -6.86 -8.71
C LEU A 163 9.87 -5.38 -8.41
N GLN A 164 8.81 -4.59 -8.56
CA GLN A 164 8.86 -3.13 -8.40
C GLN A 164 8.85 -2.67 -6.94
N GLY A 165 8.55 -3.56 -5.99
CA GLY A 165 8.59 -3.27 -4.56
C GLY A 165 9.97 -3.29 -3.93
N ILE A 166 11.03 -3.47 -4.72
CA ILE A 166 12.41 -3.64 -4.25
C ILE A 166 13.28 -2.64 -5.01
N ALA A 167 14.01 -1.79 -4.28
CA ALA A 167 14.94 -0.83 -4.88
C ALA A 167 16.07 -1.54 -5.63
N LYS A 168 16.53 -0.96 -6.74
CA LYS A 168 17.68 -1.50 -7.48
C LYS A 168 18.96 -1.48 -6.64
N CYS A 169 19.13 -0.42 -5.86
CA CYS A 169 20.26 -0.26 -4.94
C CYS A 169 19.75 0.00 -3.52
N MET A 170 20.31 -0.72 -2.55
CA MET A 170 19.97 -0.56 -1.13
C MET A 170 21.17 -0.90 -0.25
N TYR A 171 21.19 -0.34 0.97
CA TYR A 171 22.15 -0.75 1.98
C TYR A 171 21.79 -2.14 2.52
N PHE A 172 22.79 -2.99 2.68
CA PHE A 172 22.58 -4.29 3.28
C PHE A 172 22.19 -4.16 4.75
N ASN A 173 21.02 -4.70 5.11
CA ASN A 173 20.56 -4.84 6.48
C ASN A 173 19.79 -6.15 6.65
N ASP A 174 19.56 -6.57 7.91
CA ASP A 174 18.92 -7.85 8.22
C ASP A 174 17.50 -7.97 7.66
N ILE A 175 16.77 -6.85 7.54
CA ILE A 175 15.39 -6.81 7.04
C ILE A 175 15.37 -7.09 5.53
N ASP A 176 16.25 -6.42 4.77
CA ASP A 176 16.33 -6.55 3.32
C ASP A 176 17.02 -7.84 2.86
N SER A 177 17.81 -8.47 3.75
CA SER A 177 18.44 -9.77 3.49
C SER A 177 17.44 -10.84 3.06
N VAL A 178 16.20 -10.80 3.56
CA VAL A 178 15.13 -11.73 3.21
C VAL A 178 14.73 -11.57 1.74
N ASN A 179 14.66 -10.33 1.24
CA ASN A 179 14.33 -10.02 -0.14
C ASN A 179 15.44 -10.44 -1.12
N ILE A 180 16.70 -10.30 -0.68
CA ILE A 180 17.90 -10.60 -1.46
C ILE A 180 18.14 -12.12 -1.54
N PHE A 181 18.19 -12.83 -0.40
CA PHE A 181 18.63 -14.23 -0.35
C PHE A 181 17.52 -15.26 -0.53
N ARG A 182 16.25 -14.92 -0.30
CA ARG A 182 15.11 -15.83 -0.57
C ARG A 182 14.52 -15.62 -1.97
N GLY A 183 14.90 -14.55 -2.66
CA GLY A 183 14.60 -14.36 -4.07
C GLY A 183 15.56 -15.18 -4.94
N LYS A 184 15.08 -15.80 -6.01
CA LYS A 184 15.96 -16.29 -7.10
C LYS A 184 16.51 -15.11 -7.93
N ARG A 185 17.10 -14.11 -7.27
CA ARG A 185 17.71 -12.95 -7.92
C ARG A 185 19.23 -13.05 -7.80
N THR A 186 19.92 -12.71 -8.88
CA THR A 186 21.34 -12.42 -8.82
C THR A 186 21.51 -11.06 -8.16
N ALA A 187 22.25 -11.00 -7.06
CA ALA A 187 22.60 -9.76 -6.39
C ALA A 187 24.11 -9.51 -6.55
N ALA A 188 24.48 -8.27 -6.83
CA ALA A 188 25.85 -7.80 -6.70
C ALA A 188 26.03 -7.18 -5.30
N PHE A 189 27.17 -7.44 -4.67
CA PHE A 189 27.49 -6.87 -3.35
C PHE A 189 28.69 -5.93 -3.50
N LEU A 190 28.52 -4.69 -3.02
CA LEU A 190 29.60 -3.74 -2.84
C LEU A 190 29.89 -3.60 -1.34
N ALA A 191 31.08 -3.99 -0.92
CA ALA A 191 31.56 -3.78 0.45
C ALA A 191 32.50 -2.57 0.47
N VAL A 192 32.00 -1.43 0.94
CA VAL A 192 32.76 -0.18 1.05
C VAL A 192 32.22 0.65 2.21
N ASP A 193 33.06 1.50 2.81
CA ASP A 193 32.60 2.56 3.69
C ASP A 193 31.92 3.66 2.83
N PRO A 194 30.59 3.87 2.98
CA PRO A 194 29.85 4.79 2.13
C PRO A 194 30.21 6.25 2.39
N ASP A 195 30.64 6.60 3.61
CA ASP A 195 31.02 7.96 3.97
C ASP A 195 32.41 8.29 3.41
N ALA A 196 33.31 7.31 3.40
CA ALA A 196 34.63 7.46 2.81
C ALA A 196 34.61 7.41 1.27
N HIS A 197 33.64 6.72 0.66
CA HIS A 197 33.59 6.47 -0.79
C HIS A 197 32.21 6.72 -1.44
N PRO A 198 31.61 7.91 -1.28
CA PRO A 198 30.24 8.18 -1.75
C PRO A 198 30.09 8.01 -3.27
N LYS A 199 31.11 8.38 -4.07
CA LYS A 199 31.09 8.23 -5.53
C LYS A 199 31.12 6.77 -6.00
N VAL A 200 31.73 5.87 -5.22
CA VAL A 200 31.77 4.44 -5.56
C VAL A 200 30.38 3.83 -5.36
N VAL A 201 29.70 4.22 -4.28
CA VAL A 201 28.32 3.83 -4.00
C VAL A 201 27.39 4.35 -5.09
N GLU A 202 27.49 5.64 -5.45
CA GLU A 202 26.69 6.24 -6.51
C GLU A 202 26.86 5.51 -7.86
N ASN A 203 28.10 5.26 -8.29
CA ASN A 203 28.37 4.55 -9.53
C ASN A 203 27.84 3.13 -9.51
N PHE A 204 27.99 2.43 -8.39
CA PHE A 204 27.47 1.07 -8.23
C PHE A 204 25.93 1.05 -8.36
N CYS A 205 25.25 1.97 -7.68
CA CYS A 205 23.79 2.09 -7.77
C CYS A 205 23.30 2.49 -9.17
N ASN A 206 24.05 3.34 -9.89
CA ASN A 206 23.67 3.78 -11.24
C ASN A 206 23.94 2.75 -12.34
N THR A 207 24.78 1.75 -12.08
CA THR A 207 25.16 0.71 -13.05
C THR A 207 24.37 -0.61 -12.83
N ALA A 208 23.64 -0.71 -11.71
CA ALA A 208 22.84 -1.87 -11.32
C ALA A 208 21.41 -1.81 -11.86
#